data_AF-A0A930YBQ2-F1
#
_entry.id   AF-A0A930YBQ2-F1
#
_cell.length_a   1.000
_cell.length_b   1.000
_cell.length_c   1.000
_cell.angle_alpha   90.00
_cell.angle_beta   90.00
_cell.angle_gamma   90.00
#
_symmetry.space_group_name_H-M   'P 1'
#
loop_
_entity.id
_entity.type
_entity.pdbx_description
1 polymer ?
#
loop_
_entity_poly.entity_id
_entity_poly.type
_entity_poly.pdbx_seq_one_letter_code
_entity_poly.pdbx_strand_id
1 'polypeptide(L)'
;MAGDDPRVMDIDHDGIVRIGERINFAQSEFKKKAGELQTQLGNMHRDWQGDGGGAFGKLMIEWQDRQKTITDLLQRFEDSLTTTQKTSVEQDSTQAANMFALNKNLNQ
;
A
#
# COMPACT_ATOMS: atom_id res chain seq x y z
N MET A 1 16.24 -11.05 -24.21
CA MET A 1 16.75 -11.44 -22.89
C MET A 1 17.39 -10.19 -22.30
N ALA A 2 16.70 -9.50 -21.39
CA ALA A 2 17.10 -8.20 -20.86
C ALA A 2 16.92 -8.11 -19.34
N GLY A 3 16.89 -9.27 -18.66
CA GLY A 3 16.63 -9.37 -17.22
C GLY A 3 17.89 -9.48 -16.34
N ASP A 4 19.08 -9.55 -16.92
CA ASP A 4 20.33 -9.87 -16.19
C ASP A 4 21.24 -8.64 -15.93
N ASP A 5 20.77 -7.40 -16.11
CA ASP A 5 21.56 -6.23 -15.69
C ASP A 5 21.35 -5.99 -14.17
N PRO A 6 22.40 -6.13 -13.33
CA PRO A 6 22.28 -5.93 -11.88
C PRO A 6 21.80 -4.53 -11.51
N ARG A 7 21.95 -3.54 -12.40
CA ARG A 7 21.42 -2.18 -12.19
C ARG A 7 19.90 -2.12 -12.33
N VAL A 8 19.28 -2.99 -13.14
CA VAL A 8 17.82 -3.04 -13.30
C VAL A 8 17.17 -3.65 -12.05
N MET A 9 17.80 -4.67 -11.47
CA MET A 9 17.36 -5.35 -10.25
C MET A 9 17.39 -4.44 -9.01
N ASP A 10 18.44 -3.63 -8.86
CA ASP A 10 18.59 -2.65 -7.77
C ASP A 10 17.57 -1.50 -7.89
N ILE A 11 17.29 -1.05 -9.13
CA ILE A 11 16.28 -0.02 -9.42
C ILE A 11 14.87 -0.51 -9.05
N ASP A 12 14.55 -1.78 -9.30
CA ASP A 12 13.25 -2.37 -8.97
C ASP A 12 13.05 -2.47 -7.45
N HIS A 13 14.07 -2.90 -6.70
CA HIS A 13 14.01 -2.97 -5.23
C HIS A 13 13.79 -1.59 -4.60
N ASP A 14 14.65 -0.62 -4.94
CA ASP A 14 14.58 0.76 -4.48
C ASP A 14 13.25 1.43 -4.89
N GLY A 15 12.75 1.09 -6.09
CA GLY A 15 11.45 1.53 -6.59
C GLY A 15 10.31 1.05 -5.69
N ILE A 16 10.28 -0.24 -5.36
CA ILE A 16 9.23 -0.85 -4.54
C ILE A 16 9.24 -0.27 -3.12
N VAL A 17 10.41 -0.12 -2.49
CA VAL A 17 10.53 0.45 -1.14
C VAL A 17 9.97 1.88 -1.09
N ARG A 18 10.40 2.76 -2.01
CA ARG A 18 9.91 4.14 -2.08
C ARG A 18 8.41 4.23 -2.34
N ILE A 19 7.86 3.34 -3.16
CA ILE A 19 6.42 3.29 -3.40
C ILE A 19 5.68 2.86 -2.13
N GLY A 20 6.18 1.85 -1.42
CA GLY A 20 5.65 1.39 -0.13
C GLY A 20 5.57 2.52 0.91
N GLU A 21 6.65 3.26 1.10
CA GLU A 21 6.68 4.41 2.02
C GLU A 21 5.64 5.48 1.66
N ARG A 22 5.47 5.79 0.37
CA ARG A 22 4.49 6.78 -0.10
C ARG A 22 3.05 6.31 0.13
N ILE A 23 2.78 5.02 0.00
CA ILE A 23 1.46 4.44 0.29
C ILE A 23 1.15 4.53 1.78
N ASN A 24 2.11 4.17 2.63
CA ASN A 24 1.94 4.24 4.08
C ASN A 24 1.70 5.67 4.55
N PHE A 25 2.43 6.62 3.99
CA PHE A 25 2.18 8.04 4.21
C PHE A 25 0.77 8.46 3.76
N ALA A 26 0.38 8.10 2.52
CA ALA A 26 -0.94 8.42 1.99
C ALA A 26 -2.09 7.79 2.81
N GLN A 27 -1.92 6.55 3.29
CA GLN A 27 -2.88 5.87 4.13
C GLN A 27 -3.05 6.57 5.49
N SER A 28 -1.94 6.98 6.10
CA SER A 28 -1.95 7.74 7.36
C SER A 28 -2.64 9.09 7.22
N GLU A 29 -2.27 9.87 6.19
CA GLU A 29 -2.87 11.18 5.91
C GLU A 29 -4.36 11.07 5.56
N PHE A 30 -4.74 10.04 4.81
CA PHE A 30 -6.15 9.79 4.49
C PHE A 30 -6.96 9.47 5.74
N LYS A 31 -6.49 8.55 6.59
CA LYS A 31 -7.13 8.21 7.88
C LYS A 31 -7.29 9.43 8.78
N LYS A 32 -6.26 10.29 8.85
CA LYS A 32 -6.30 11.53 9.61
C LYS A 32 -7.38 12.48 9.09
N LYS A 33 -7.35 12.83 7.80
CA LYS A 33 -8.34 13.74 7.19
C LYS A 33 -9.77 13.21 7.28
N ALA A 34 -9.93 11.90 7.17
CA ALA A 34 -11.21 11.22 7.34
C ALA A 34 -11.78 11.39 8.74
N GLY A 35 -10.96 11.16 9.77
CA GLY A 35 -11.35 11.34 11.17
C GLY A 35 -11.65 12.80 11.50
N GLU A 36 -10.86 13.75 10.96
CA GLU A 36 -11.13 15.18 11.07
C GLU A 36 -12.51 15.54 10.47
N LEU A 37 -12.80 15.08 9.25
CA LEU A 37 -14.10 15.33 8.63
C LEU A 37 -15.24 14.69 9.42
N GLN A 38 -15.07 13.45 9.88
CA GLN A 38 -16.07 12.77 10.71
C GLN A 38 -16.37 13.54 12.00
N THR A 39 -15.34 14.11 12.64
CA THR A 39 -15.50 14.94 13.84
C THR A 39 -16.24 16.24 13.52
N GLN A 40 -15.88 16.92 12.44
CA GLN A 40 -16.56 18.14 11.99
C GLN A 40 -18.03 17.87 11.66
N LEU A 41 -18.30 16.80 10.91
CA LEU A 41 -19.65 16.35 10.57
C LEU A 41 -20.44 16.01 11.84
N GLY A 42 -19.86 15.26 12.78
CA GLY A 42 -20.52 14.93 14.05
C GLY A 42 -20.85 16.15 14.91
N ASN A 43 -20.03 17.20 14.86
CA ASN A 43 -20.33 18.46 15.55
C ASN A 43 -21.50 19.23 14.90
N MET A 44 -21.57 19.26 13.55
CA MET A 44 -22.67 19.89 12.82
C MET A 44 -24.00 19.13 12.97
N HIS A 45 -23.94 17.81 13.18
CA HIS A 45 -25.14 16.98 13.33
C HIS A 45 -26.04 17.38 14.50
N ARG A 46 -25.47 17.92 15.60
CA ARG A 46 -26.28 18.35 16.76
C ARG A 46 -27.32 19.40 16.39
N ASP A 47 -27.05 20.18 15.35
CA ASP A 47 -27.91 21.27 14.91
C ASP A 47 -28.93 20.82 13.84
N TRP A 48 -28.79 19.61 13.30
CA TRP A 48 -29.61 19.09 12.20
C TRP A 48 -30.66 18.10 12.75
N GLN A 49 -31.75 18.64 13.30
CA GLN A 49 -32.92 17.86 13.73
C GLN A 49 -33.94 17.65 12.59
N GLY A 50 -34.80 16.62 12.72
CA GLY A 50 -35.83 16.30 11.73
C GLY A 50 -35.29 15.59 10.48
N ASP A 51 -35.92 15.81 9.33
CA ASP A 51 -35.59 15.11 8.06
C ASP A 51 -34.14 15.32 7.61
N GLY A 52 -33.53 16.47 7.94
CA GLY A 52 -32.11 16.76 7.68
C GLY A 52 -31.15 15.88 8.48
N GLY A 53 -31.50 15.55 9.73
CA GLY A 53 -30.74 14.62 10.56
C GLY A 53 -30.75 13.20 10.02
N GLY A 54 -31.90 12.75 9.49
CA GLY A 54 -32.04 11.45 8.85
C GLY A 54 -31.23 11.33 7.55
N ALA A 55 -31.27 12.35 6.69
CA ALA A 55 -30.47 12.40 5.47
C ALA A 55 -28.96 12.41 5.76
N PHE A 56 -28.54 13.15 6.79
CA PHE A 56 -27.16 13.18 7.23
C PHE A 56 -26.69 11.85 7.83
N GLY A 57 -27.52 11.17 8.62
CA GLY A 57 -27.19 9.84 9.14
C GLY A 57 -26.86 8.85 8.02
N LYS A 58 -27.63 8.88 6.92
CA LYS A 58 -27.35 8.07 5.71
C LYS A 58 -26.02 8.46 5.06
N LEU A 59 -25.78 9.76 4.87
CA LEU A 59 -24.51 10.25 4.34
C LEU A 59 -23.31 9.80 5.18
N MET A 60 -23.44 9.82 6.50
CA MET A 60 -22.38 9.40 7.41
C MET A 60 -22.06 7.91 7.33
N ILE A 61 -23.06 7.07 7.11
CA ILE A 61 -22.88 5.62 6.90
C ILE A 61 -22.15 5.41 5.57
N GLU A 62 -22.65 5.98 4.48
CA GLU A 62 -22.01 5.87 3.17
C GLU A 62 -20.58 6.40 3.15
N TRP A 63 -20.33 7.51 3.87
CA TRP A 63 -19.00 8.07 4.04
C TRP A 63 -18.06 7.08 4.72
N GLN A 64 -18.48 6.48 5.84
CA GLN A 64 -17.69 5.48 6.57
C GLN A 64 -17.40 4.24 5.72
N ASP A 65 -18.37 3.76 4.94
CA ASP A 65 -18.18 2.60 4.07
C ASP A 65 -17.17 2.89 2.94
N ARG A 66 -17.26 4.07 2.31
CA ARG A 66 -16.31 4.50 1.27
C ARG A 66 -14.91 4.69 1.84
N GLN A 67 -14.80 5.28 3.03
CA GLN A 67 -13.55 5.44 3.77
C GLN A 67 -12.89 4.08 4.02
N LYS A 68 -13.64 3.13 4.57
CA LYS A 68 -13.17 1.76 4.82
C LYS A 68 -12.69 1.09 3.54
N THR A 69 -13.43 1.25 2.44
CA THR A 69 -13.06 0.69 1.14
C THR A 69 -11.70 1.22 0.67
N ILE A 70 -11.46 2.54 0.78
CA ILE A 70 -10.18 3.14 0.39
C ILE A 70 -9.04 2.62 1.26
N THR A 71 -9.22 2.57 2.59
CA THR A 71 -8.17 2.05 3.47
C THR A 71 -7.86 0.58 3.23
N ASP A 72 -8.88 -0.23 2.94
CA ASP A 72 -8.72 -1.66 2.66
C ASP A 72 -7.98 -1.86 1.32
N LEU A 73 -8.25 -1.04 0.30
CA LEU A 73 -7.51 -1.08 -0.98
C LEU A 73 -6.05 -0.67 -0.82
N LEU A 74 -5.77 0.40 -0.06
CA LEU A 74 -4.40 0.82 0.22
C LEU A 74 -3.61 -0.27 0.98
N GLN A 75 -4.25 -0.95 1.92
CA GLN A 75 -3.63 -2.07 2.64
C GLN A 75 -3.29 -3.24 1.70
N ARG A 76 -4.25 -3.66 0.86
CA ARG A 76 -4.01 -4.74 -0.12
C ARG A 76 -2.90 -4.40 -1.10
N PHE A 77 -2.77 -3.12 -1.46
CA PHE A 77 -1.69 -2.67 -2.33
C PHE A 77 -0.32 -2.74 -1.64
N GLU A 78 -0.22 -2.32 -0.38
CA GLU A 78 0.97 -2.49 0.45
C GLU A 78 1.36 -3.98 0.58
N ASP A 79 0.39 -4.85 0.87
CA ASP A 79 0.60 -6.29 0.99
C ASP A 79 1.14 -6.90 -0.33
N SER A 80 0.62 -6.41 -1.47
CA SER A 80 1.05 -6.84 -2.81
C SER A 80 2.49 -6.41 -3.11
N LEU A 81 2.87 -5.19 -2.71
CA LEU A 81 4.25 -4.70 -2.87
C LEU A 81 5.23 -5.44 -1.97
N THR A 82 4.84 -5.69 -0.71
CA THR A 82 5.65 -6.47 0.24
C THR A 82 5.87 -7.89 -0.28
N THR A 83 4.82 -8.51 -0.83
CA THR A 83 4.93 -9.83 -1.47
C THR A 83 5.87 -9.77 -2.67
N THR A 84 5.71 -8.78 -3.54
CA THR A 84 6.58 -8.59 -4.72
C THR A 84 8.04 -8.44 -4.31
N GLN A 85 8.32 -7.60 -3.31
CA GLN A 85 9.67 -7.40 -2.78
C GLN A 85 10.29 -8.70 -2.27
N LYS A 86 9.54 -9.49 -1.49
CA LYS A 86 10.01 -10.79 -0.99
C LYS A 86 10.32 -11.75 -2.14
N THR A 87 9.43 -11.85 -3.12
CA THR A 87 9.62 -12.71 -4.28
C THR A 87 10.85 -12.30 -5.11
N SER A 88 11.07 -11.00 -5.33
CA SER A 88 12.27 -10.51 -6.00
C SER A 88 13.55 -10.91 -5.26
N VAL A 89 13.62 -10.68 -3.94
CA VAL A 89 14.80 -11.05 -3.13
C VAL A 89 15.06 -12.56 -3.13
N GLU A 90 14.01 -13.38 -3.05
CA GLU A 90 14.12 -14.84 -3.12
C GLU A 90 14.65 -15.31 -4.48
N GLN A 91 14.16 -14.72 -5.58
CA GLN A 91 14.65 -15.00 -6.93
C GLN A 91 16.13 -14.65 -7.08
N ASP A 92 16.54 -13.47 -6.60
CA ASP A 92 17.93 -13.00 -6.66
C ASP A 92 18.87 -13.93 -5.90
N SER A 93 18.48 -14.33 -4.68
CA SER A 93 19.26 -15.25 -3.86
C SER A 93 19.44 -16.63 -4.51
N THR A 94 18.40 -17.13 -5.19
CA THR A 94 18.41 -18.41 -5.89
C THR A 94 19.30 -18.34 -7.12
N GLN A 95 19.20 -17.27 -7.91
CA GLN A 95 20.07 -17.05 -9.06
C GLN A 95 21.54 -16.94 -8.63
N ALA A 96 21.84 -16.15 -7.60
CA ALA A 96 23.20 -16.02 -7.08
C ALA A 96 23.77 -17.39 -6.68
N ALA A 97 23.02 -18.19 -5.92
CA ALA A 97 23.44 -19.53 -5.51
C ALA A 97 23.74 -20.45 -6.71
N ASN A 98 22.89 -20.42 -7.74
CA ASN A 98 23.11 -21.19 -8.98
C ASN A 98 24.36 -20.73 -9.73
N MET A 99 24.59 -19.42 -9.80
CA MET A 99 25.74 -18.82 -10.48
C MET A 99 27.05 -19.15 -9.74
N PHE A 100 27.05 -19.10 -8.41
CA PHE A 100 28.15 -19.58 -7.58
C PHE A 100 28.44 -21.07 -7.79
N ALA A 101 27.41 -21.92 -7.86
CA ALA A 101 27.55 -23.34 -8.11
C ALA A 101 28.14 -23.64 -9.51
N LEU A 102 27.71 -22.91 -10.55
CA LEU A 102 28.26 -23.02 -11.90
C LEU A 102 29.72 -22.59 -11.95
N ASN A 103 30.05 -21.43 -11.38
CA ASN A 103 31.43 -20.92 -11.35
C ASN A 103 32.37 -21.89 -10.60
N LYS A 104 31.87 -22.52 -9.53
CA LYS A 104 32.61 -23.55 -8.80
C LYS A 104 32.88 -24.80 -9.65
N ASN A 105 31.97 -25.19 -10.53
CA ASN A 105 32.14 -26.35 -11.41
C ASN A 105 33.02 -26.05 -12.64
N LEU A 106 33.12 -24.78 -13.05
CA LEU A 106 33.95 -24.34 -14.18
C LEU A 106 35.43 -24.12 -13.80
N ASN A 107 35.72 -23.84 -12.53
CA ASN A 107 37.07 -23.61 -12.01
C ASN A 107 37.69 -24.84 -11.29
N GLN A 108 37.12 -26.03 -11.51
CA GLN A 108 37.66 -27.33 -11.11
C GLN A 108 38.13 -28.09 -12.35
#